data_AF-W6T445-F1
#
_entry.id   AF-W6T445-F1
#
_cell.length_a   1.000
_cell.length_b   1.000
_cell.length_c   1.000
_cell.angle_alpha   90.00
_cell.angle_beta   90.00
_cell.angle_gamma   90.00
#
_symmetry.space_group_name_H-M   'P 1'
#
loop_
_entity.id
_entity.type
_entity.pdbx_description
1 polymer ?
#
loop_
_entity_poly.entity_id
_entity_poly.type
_entity_poly.pdbx_seq_one_letter_code
_entity_poly.pdbx_strand_id
1 'polypeptide(L)'
;MIIFRNYWFRFGGGLLGLIILGLVLSQPQLTKLQWLLILNFMALLAHQVEEYQFPGGAPMVINRVIYDEHELTDRYPGNMQSIMIVNTSAWVVYLLSIALPNVYWLGLGVILFSLFQILGHVVQMNLKLHTWYNPGMATTILLFLPIGVEYIYVGTTRGLITGWNWVVALLTLIACILLTIVLPVQALKNKQTPYPIPVWQAERFEQVRRFAHVGPAK
;
A
#
# COMPACT_ATOMS: atom_id res chain seq x y z
N MET A 1 -14.16 -5.46 -17.03
CA MET A 1 -13.21 -4.41 -16.62
C MET A 1 -13.72 -3.53 -15.47
N ILE A 2 -14.98 -3.06 -15.49
CA ILE A 2 -15.55 -2.18 -14.43
C ILE A 2 -15.49 -2.81 -13.03
N ILE A 3 -15.88 -4.09 -12.90
CA ILE A 3 -15.90 -4.79 -11.60
C ILE A 3 -14.51 -4.83 -10.98
N PHE A 4 -13.50 -5.25 -11.75
CA PHE A 4 -12.13 -5.31 -11.23
C PHE A 4 -11.63 -3.92 -10.84
N ARG A 5 -11.82 -2.89 -11.69
CA ARG A 5 -11.43 -1.51 -11.36
C ARG A 5 -11.99 -1.02 -10.04
N ASN A 6 -13.27 -1.26 -9.79
CA ASN A 6 -13.92 -0.70 -8.61
C ASN A 6 -13.75 -1.57 -7.35
N TYR A 7 -13.28 -2.82 -7.50
CA TYR A 7 -13.27 -3.81 -6.41
C TYR A 7 -12.01 -4.69 -6.36
N TRP A 8 -10.90 -4.32 -7.03
CA TRP A 8 -9.65 -5.10 -7.08
C TRP A 8 -9.15 -5.52 -5.69
N PHE A 9 -9.33 -4.67 -4.68
CA PHE A 9 -8.98 -4.93 -3.28
C PHE A 9 -9.75 -6.11 -2.67
N ARG A 10 -10.98 -6.40 -3.14
CA ARG A 10 -11.72 -7.62 -2.76
C ARG A 10 -11.09 -8.87 -3.35
N PHE A 11 -10.61 -8.78 -4.59
CA PHE A 11 -9.84 -9.86 -5.20
C PHE A 11 -8.51 -10.04 -4.45
N GLY A 12 -7.88 -8.95 -4.01
CA GLY A 12 -6.72 -8.99 -3.13
C GLY A 12 -7.01 -9.68 -1.79
N GLY A 13 -8.14 -9.38 -1.14
CA GLY A 13 -8.58 -10.07 0.06
C GLY A 13 -8.86 -11.56 -0.16
N GLY A 14 -9.46 -11.93 -1.30
CA GLY A 14 -9.62 -13.33 -1.69
C GLY A 14 -8.27 -14.03 -1.92
N LEU A 15 -7.34 -13.37 -2.61
CA LEU A 15 -5.98 -13.85 -2.85
C LEU A 15 -5.23 -14.06 -1.54
N LEU A 16 -5.38 -13.16 -0.56
CA LEU A 16 -4.82 -13.33 0.79
C LEU A 16 -5.31 -14.63 1.44
N GLY A 17 -6.61 -14.93 1.37
CA GLY A 17 -7.17 -16.18 1.88
C GLY A 17 -6.61 -17.42 1.17
N LEU A 18 -6.46 -17.36 -0.16
CA LEU A 18 -5.86 -18.45 -0.95
C LEU A 18 -4.39 -18.68 -0.63
N ILE A 19 -3.61 -17.62 -0.41
CA ILE A 19 -2.21 -17.72 0.01
C ILE A 19 -2.12 -18.40 1.37
N ILE A 20 -2.94 -17.97 2.35
CA ILE A 20 -2.98 -18.61 3.69
C ILE A 20 -3.28 -20.11 3.57
N LEU A 21 -4.32 -20.46 2.82
CA LEU A 21 -4.69 -21.85 2.59
C LEU A 21 -3.55 -22.64 1.93
N GLY A 22 -2.93 -22.08 0.89
CA GLY A 22 -1.81 -22.69 0.19
C GLY A 22 -0.60 -22.94 1.09
N LEU A 23 -0.25 -21.99 1.96
CA LEU A 23 0.86 -22.13 2.91
C LEU A 23 0.57 -23.20 3.97
N VAL A 24 -0.66 -23.26 4.49
CA VAL A 24 -1.09 -24.27 5.48
C VAL A 24 -1.04 -25.68 4.89
N LEU A 25 -1.51 -25.84 3.64
CA LEU A 25 -1.58 -27.14 2.98
C LEU A 25 -0.23 -27.64 2.47
N SER A 26 0.60 -26.75 1.91
CA SER A 26 1.87 -27.14 1.27
C SER A 26 3.07 -27.17 2.22
N GLN A 27 3.01 -26.43 3.34
CA GLN A 27 4.10 -26.31 4.32
C GLN A 27 5.49 -26.16 3.68
N PRO A 28 5.68 -25.14 2.83
CA PRO A 28 6.86 -25.06 1.99
C PRO A 28 8.13 -24.79 2.82
N GLN A 29 9.23 -25.42 2.44
CA GLN A 29 10.54 -25.15 3.03
C GLN A 29 11.15 -23.89 2.38
N LEU A 30 10.91 -22.74 2.99
CA LEU A 30 11.40 -21.45 2.50
C LEU A 30 12.44 -20.85 3.46
N THR A 31 13.31 -20.00 2.92
CA THR A 31 14.22 -19.21 3.77
C THR A 31 13.42 -18.23 4.63
N LYS A 32 13.97 -17.84 5.78
CA LYS A 32 13.33 -16.84 6.65
C LYS A 32 13.05 -15.53 5.92
N LEU A 33 13.96 -15.07 5.06
CA LEU A 33 13.75 -13.85 4.27
C LEU A 33 12.62 -14.01 3.25
N GLN A 34 12.53 -15.15 2.58
CA GLN A 34 11.44 -15.41 1.64
C GLN A 34 10.08 -15.49 2.34
N TRP A 35 10.03 -16.11 3.53
CA TRP A 35 8.85 -16.08 4.40
C TRP A 35 8.42 -14.65 4.72
N LEU A 36 9.35 -13.78 5.09
CA LEU A 36 9.06 -12.38 5.39
C LEU A 36 8.58 -11.59 4.17
N LEU A 37 9.09 -11.87 2.98
CA LEU A 37 8.59 -11.26 1.73
C LEU A 37 7.16 -11.70 1.40
N ILE A 38 6.83 -12.98 1.64
CA ILE A 38 5.46 -13.49 1.49
C ILE A 38 4.54 -12.82 2.51
N LEU A 39 4.94 -12.74 3.78
CA LEU A 39 4.19 -12.03 4.81
C LEU A 39 4.02 -10.55 4.47
N ASN A 40 5.03 -9.92 3.90
CA ASN A 40 4.96 -8.53 3.46
C ASN A 40 3.94 -8.34 2.33
N PHE A 41 3.86 -9.28 1.38
CA PHE A 41 2.83 -9.26 0.34
C PHE A 41 1.43 -9.51 0.92
N MET A 42 1.29 -10.45 1.84
CA MET A 42 0.04 -10.66 2.57
C MET A 42 -0.39 -9.40 3.34
N ALA A 43 0.57 -8.70 3.96
CA ALA A 43 0.35 -7.42 4.61
C ALA A 43 -0.10 -6.34 3.64
N LEU A 44 0.47 -6.28 2.42
CA LEU A 44 0.00 -5.38 1.37
C LEU A 44 -1.47 -5.66 1.00
N LEU A 45 -1.84 -6.93 0.81
CA LEU A 45 -3.23 -7.28 0.50
C LEU A 45 -4.19 -6.89 1.64
N ALA A 46 -3.79 -7.13 2.89
CA ALA A 46 -4.56 -6.70 4.06
C ALA A 46 -4.66 -5.17 4.17
N HIS A 47 -3.55 -4.47 3.91
CA HIS A 47 -3.48 -3.01 3.90
C HIS A 47 -4.44 -2.40 2.88
N GLN A 48 -4.46 -2.96 1.68
CA GLN A 48 -5.38 -2.54 0.63
C GLN A 48 -6.84 -2.88 0.96
N VAL A 49 -7.12 -3.96 1.68
CA VAL A 49 -8.46 -4.21 2.23
C VAL A 49 -8.83 -3.15 3.27
N GLU A 50 -7.90 -2.76 4.14
CA GLU A 50 -8.13 -1.70 5.11
C GLU A 50 -8.46 -0.36 4.43
N GLU A 51 -7.63 0.01 3.46
CA GLU A 51 -7.72 1.26 2.69
C GLU A 51 -9.01 1.38 1.87
N TYR A 52 -9.44 0.29 1.24
CA TYR A 52 -10.47 0.34 0.20
C TYR A 52 -11.76 -0.42 0.52
N GLN A 53 -11.76 -1.37 1.46
CA GLN A 53 -12.95 -2.17 1.78
C GLN A 53 -13.48 -1.89 3.18
N PHE A 54 -12.63 -1.99 4.20
CA PHE A 54 -13.06 -1.78 5.58
C PHE A 54 -11.88 -1.33 6.47
N PRO A 55 -11.93 -0.10 7.01
CA PRO A 55 -13.08 0.81 6.98
C PRO A 55 -13.29 1.51 5.61
N GLY A 56 -12.29 1.54 4.74
CA GLY A 56 -12.40 2.10 3.39
C GLY A 56 -12.28 3.64 3.33
N GLY A 57 -12.30 4.20 2.12
CA GLY A 57 -12.24 5.65 1.89
C GLY A 57 -10.86 6.22 1.53
N ALA A 58 -9.81 5.39 1.48
CA ALA A 58 -8.48 5.80 1.04
C ALA A 58 -8.40 6.42 -0.38
N PRO A 59 -9.26 6.07 -1.37
CA PRO A 59 -9.20 6.71 -2.69
C PRO A 59 -9.22 8.24 -2.65
N MET A 60 -9.94 8.84 -1.69
CA MET A 60 -10.06 10.29 -1.58
C MET A 60 -8.78 10.96 -1.05
N VAL A 61 -7.96 10.20 -0.29
CA VAL A 61 -6.74 10.70 0.35
C VAL A 61 -5.74 11.18 -0.69
N ILE A 62 -5.60 10.49 -1.82
CA ILE A 62 -4.62 10.88 -2.83
C ILE A 62 -4.89 12.31 -3.32
N ASN A 63 -6.14 12.63 -3.61
CA ASN A 63 -6.50 13.95 -4.12
C ASN A 63 -6.46 15.00 -3.00
N ARG A 64 -7.07 14.70 -1.85
CA ARG A 64 -7.26 15.68 -0.78
C ARG A 64 -6.03 15.93 0.08
N VAL A 65 -5.17 14.92 0.27
CA VAL A 65 -4.02 14.99 1.18
C VAL A 65 -2.71 15.11 0.42
N ILE A 66 -2.52 14.29 -0.63
CA ILE A 66 -1.25 14.27 -1.37
C ILE A 66 -1.19 15.45 -2.35
N TYR A 67 -2.28 15.70 -3.09
CA TYR A 67 -2.35 16.76 -4.10
C TYR A 67 -3.05 18.03 -3.67
N ASP A 68 -3.59 18.08 -2.44
CA ASP A 68 -4.28 19.26 -1.88
C ASP A 68 -5.43 19.79 -2.76
N GLU A 69 -6.13 18.87 -3.44
CA GLU A 69 -7.32 19.18 -4.23
C GLU A 69 -8.53 19.34 -3.30
N HIS A 70 -9.42 20.29 -3.62
CA HIS A 70 -10.58 20.62 -2.80
C HIS A 70 -11.90 20.64 -3.57
N GLU A 71 -11.87 20.78 -4.89
CA GLU A 71 -13.06 20.85 -5.73
C GLU A 71 -13.37 19.50 -6.37
N LEU A 72 -12.37 18.88 -6.99
CA LEU A 72 -12.53 17.65 -7.80
C LEU A 72 -11.96 16.41 -7.10
N THR A 73 -12.11 16.36 -5.78
CA THR A 73 -11.51 15.33 -4.91
C THR A 73 -11.90 13.90 -5.27
N ASP A 74 -13.02 13.70 -5.96
CA ASP A 74 -13.52 12.39 -6.39
C ASP A 74 -12.92 11.91 -7.73
N ARG A 75 -12.15 12.74 -8.45
CA ARG A 75 -11.74 12.41 -9.82
C ARG A 75 -10.43 13.01 -10.31
N TYR A 76 -9.83 13.96 -9.60
CA TYR A 76 -8.61 14.63 -10.01
C TYR A 76 -7.68 14.92 -8.83
N PRO A 77 -6.35 14.78 -9.01
CA PRO A 77 -5.67 14.19 -10.18
C PRO A 77 -5.78 12.67 -10.26
N GLY A 78 -5.95 11.99 -9.14
CA GLY A 78 -6.21 10.56 -9.06
C GLY A 78 -7.68 10.23 -9.36
N ASN A 79 -7.88 9.22 -10.20
CA ASN A 79 -9.18 8.62 -10.47
C ASN A 79 -9.14 7.11 -10.20
N MET A 80 -10.29 6.44 -10.21
CA MET A 80 -10.37 5.03 -9.79
C MET A 80 -9.52 4.10 -10.68
N GLN A 81 -9.34 4.43 -11.95
CA GLN A 81 -8.47 3.67 -12.85
C GLN A 81 -7.00 3.80 -12.45
N SER A 82 -6.52 5.03 -12.21
CA SER A 82 -5.15 5.25 -11.74
C SER A 82 -4.91 4.58 -10.39
N ILE A 83 -5.85 4.70 -9.45
CA ILE A 83 -5.75 4.14 -8.10
C ILE A 83 -5.68 2.60 -8.16
N MET A 84 -6.48 1.95 -9.00
CA MET A 84 -6.35 0.51 -9.24
C MET A 84 -4.95 0.16 -9.76
N ILE A 85 -4.46 0.85 -10.78
CA ILE A 85 -3.15 0.57 -11.38
C ILE A 85 -2.02 0.77 -10.36
N VAL A 86 -2.08 1.81 -9.54
CA VAL A 86 -1.11 2.06 -8.47
C VAL A 86 -0.98 0.83 -7.58
N ASN A 87 -2.11 0.29 -7.17
CA ASN A 87 -2.15 -0.81 -6.22
C ASN A 87 -1.82 -2.17 -6.84
N THR A 88 -2.33 -2.46 -8.03
CA THR A 88 -2.08 -3.76 -8.67
C THR A 88 -0.69 -3.83 -9.30
N SER A 89 -0.07 -2.71 -9.65
CA SER A 89 1.34 -2.68 -10.07
C SER A 89 2.28 -2.99 -8.90
N ALA A 90 1.93 -2.56 -7.68
CA ALA A 90 2.66 -2.96 -6.48
C ALA A 90 2.66 -4.48 -6.27
N TRP A 91 1.57 -5.18 -6.61
CA TRP A 91 1.53 -6.65 -6.53
C TRP A 91 2.64 -7.30 -7.36
N VAL A 92 2.90 -6.78 -8.56
CA VAL A 92 3.95 -7.28 -9.45
C VAL A 92 5.32 -7.16 -8.78
N VAL A 93 5.63 -6.01 -8.21
CA VAL A 93 6.94 -5.78 -7.56
C VAL A 93 7.12 -6.69 -6.34
N TYR A 94 6.07 -6.86 -5.52
CA TYR A 94 6.12 -7.75 -4.36
C TYR A 94 6.30 -9.21 -4.78
N LEU A 95 5.54 -9.68 -5.78
CA LEU A 95 5.67 -11.05 -6.31
C LEU A 95 7.06 -11.29 -6.91
N LEU A 96 7.63 -10.31 -7.60
CA LEU A 96 9.01 -10.39 -8.11
C LEU A 96 10.02 -10.57 -6.97
N SER A 97 9.87 -9.84 -5.86
CA SER A 97 10.76 -10.01 -4.70
C SER A 97 10.65 -11.40 -4.07
N ILE A 98 9.45 -11.98 -4.03
CA ILE A 98 9.20 -13.35 -3.51
C ILE A 98 9.82 -14.41 -4.43
N ALA A 99 9.72 -14.22 -5.75
CA ALA A 99 10.27 -15.11 -6.75
C ALA A 99 11.81 -15.06 -6.81
N LEU A 100 12.40 -13.93 -6.40
CA LEU A 100 13.84 -13.68 -6.40
C LEU A 100 14.37 -13.40 -4.98
N PRO A 101 14.21 -14.32 -4.02
CA PRO A 101 14.47 -14.07 -2.60
C PRO A 101 15.96 -13.83 -2.27
N ASN A 102 16.86 -14.22 -3.19
CA ASN A 102 18.31 -14.03 -3.05
C ASN A 102 18.78 -12.69 -3.66
N VAL A 103 17.90 -11.94 -4.31
CA VAL A 103 18.16 -10.58 -4.80
C VAL A 103 17.86 -9.61 -3.65
N TYR A 104 18.77 -9.55 -2.67
CA TYR A 104 18.51 -8.91 -1.38
C TYR A 104 18.19 -7.41 -1.49
N TRP A 105 18.79 -6.67 -2.43
CA TRP A 105 18.46 -5.26 -2.65
C TRP A 105 17.02 -5.06 -3.14
N LEU A 106 16.45 -6.01 -3.90
CA LEU A 106 15.08 -5.95 -4.38
C LEU A 106 14.11 -6.21 -3.22
N GLY A 107 14.37 -7.28 -2.45
CA GLY A 107 13.60 -7.58 -1.24
C GLY A 107 13.64 -6.43 -0.23
N LEU A 108 14.82 -5.88 0.05
CA LEU A 108 14.99 -4.72 0.91
C LEU A 108 14.28 -3.49 0.34
N GLY A 109 14.37 -3.22 -0.97
CA GLY A 109 13.67 -2.10 -1.60
C GLY A 109 12.15 -2.17 -1.44
N VAL A 110 11.58 -3.37 -1.60
CA VAL A 110 10.14 -3.61 -1.37
C VAL A 110 9.78 -3.43 0.11
N ILE A 111 10.61 -3.92 1.04
CA ILE A 111 10.41 -3.70 2.48
C ILE A 111 10.46 -2.21 2.82
N LEU A 112 11.41 -1.45 2.28
CA LEU A 112 11.47 -0.01 2.48
C LEU A 112 10.25 0.70 1.89
N PHE A 113 9.71 0.23 0.77
CA PHE A 113 8.47 0.74 0.20
C PHE A 113 7.27 0.50 1.12
N SER A 114 7.19 -0.65 1.78
CA SER A 114 6.18 -0.93 2.82
C SER A 114 6.37 -0.03 4.05
N LEU A 115 7.59 0.11 4.55
CA LEU A 115 7.90 0.95 5.71
C LEU A 115 7.67 2.44 5.43
N PHE A 116 7.84 2.89 4.19
CA PHE A 116 7.54 4.26 3.79
C PHE A 116 6.06 4.63 4.02
N GLN A 117 5.14 3.66 3.94
CA GLN A 117 3.72 3.88 4.23
C GLN A 117 3.48 4.36 5.67
N ILE A 118 4.37 4.04 6.62
CA ILE A 118 4.30 4.52 8.01
C ILE A 118 4.31 6.05 8.03
N LEU A 119 5.17 6.69 7.23
CA LEU A 119 5.24 8.15 7.19
C LEU A 119 3.94 8.76 6.64
N GLY A 120 3.36 8.14 5.62
CA GLY A 120 2.09 8.56 5.04
C GLY A 120 0.94 8.43 6.04
N HIS A 121 0.68 7.22 6.53
CA HIS A 121 -0.49 6.90 7.33
C HIS A 121 -0.37 7.36 8.79
N VAL A 122 0.80 7.27 9.43
CA VAL A 122 0.92 7.64 10.84
C VAL A 122 1.08 9.15 11.01
N VAL A 123 1.79 9.80 10.09
CA VAL A 123 2.15 11.22 10.21
C VAL A 123 1.36 12.10 9.24
N GLN A 124 1.65 12.04 7.94
CA GLN A 124 1.18 13.04 6.98
C GLN A 124 -0.36 13.12 6.88
N MET A 125 -1.02 11.98 6.73
CA MET A 125 -2.48 11.92 6.54
C MET A 125 -3.22 12.40 7.79
N ASN A 126 -2.81 11.91 8.96
CA ASN A 126 -3.41 12.28 10.24
C ASN A 126 -3.26 13.78 10.55
N LEU A 127 -2.09 14.35 10.28
CA LEU A 127 -1.86 15.79 10.46
C LEU A 127 -2.72 16.64 9.53
N LYS A 128 -2.80 16.29 8.24
CA LYS A 128 -3.57 17.06 7.24
C LYS A 128 -5.09 16.89 7.38
N LEU A 129 -5.55 15.72 7.82
CA LEU A 129 -6.97 15.44 8.01
C LEU A 129 -7.48 15.79 9.41
N HIS A 130 -6.59 16.15 10.34
CA HIS A 130 -6.89 16.30 11.76
C HIS A 130 -7.54 15.04 12.34
N THR A 131 -6.95 13.87 12.07
CA THR A 131 -7.45 12.57 12.53
C THR A 131 -6.43 11.81 13.37
N TRP A 132 -6.86 10.99 14.31
CA TRP A 132 -5.97 10.06 15.03
C TRP A 132 -5.79 8.73 14.28
N TYR A 133 -6.65 8.46 13.30
CA TYR A 133 -6.64 7.26 12.48
C TYR A 133 -7.09 7.56 11.05
N ASN A 134 -6.56 6.78 10.12
CA ASN A 134 -7.02 6.72 8.74
C ASN A 134 -6.89 5.28 8.21
N PRO A 135 -7.68 4.91 7.19
CA PRO A 135 -7.62 3.59 6.58
C PRO A 135 -6.20 3.30 6.05
N GLY A 136 -5.60 2.20 6.51
CA GLY A 136 -4.25 1.77 6.17
C GLY A 136 -3.24 1.95 7.32
N MET A 137 -3.58 2.74 8.34
CA MET A 137 -2.71 2.95 9.50
C MET A 137 -2.53 1.69 10.35
N ALA A 138 -3.60 0.91 10.57
CA ALA A 138 -3.53 -0.24 11.47
C ALA A 138 -2.61 -1.33 10.89
N THR A 139 -2.80 -1.69 9.62
CA THR A 139 -1.95 -2.66 8.91
C THR A 139 -0.52 -2.19 8.76
N THR A 140 -0.30 -0.89 8.59
CA THR A 140 1.05 -0.32 8.51
C THR A 140 1.82 -0.48 9.83
N ILE A 141 1.17 -0.23 10.97
CA ILE A 141 1.78 -0.37 12.30
C ILE A 141 1.89 -1.85 12.70
N LEU A 142 0.83 -2.63 12.51
CA LEU A 142 0.72 -3.99 13.04
C LEU A 142 1.34 -5.05 12.12
N LEU A 143 1.49 -4.78 10.82
CA LEU A 143 2.03 -5.73 9.85
C LEU A 143 3.32 -5.21 9.21
N PHE A 144 3.29 -4.10 8.49
CA PHE A 144 4.48 -3.63 7.75
C PHE A 144 5.67 -3.33 8.66
N LEU A 145 5.45 -2.61 9.77
CA LEU A 145 6.52 -2.28 10.71
C LEU A 145 7.24 -3.52 11.28
N PRO A 146 6.55 -4.47 11.96
CA PRO A 146 7.24 -5.63 12.53
C PRO A 146 7.86 -6.54 11.46
N ILE A 147 7.22 -6.73 10.30
CA ILE A 147 7.77 -7.53 9.20
C ILE A 147 9.05 -6.88 8.65
N GLY A 148 9.01 -5.56 8.43
CA GLY A 148 10.15 -4.83 7.89
C GLY A 148 11.34 -4.80 8.85
N VAL A 149 11.09 -4.59 10.15
CA VAL A 149 12.12 -4.65 11.20
C VAL A 149 12.76 -6.04 11.25
N GLU A 150 11.96 -7.10 11.25
CA GLU A 150 12.47 -8.48 11.28
C GLU A 150 13.26 -8.82 10.00
N TYR A 151 12.81 -8.38 8.83
CA TYR A 151 13.53 -8.62 7.56
C TYR A 151 14.91 -7.97 7.58
N ILE A 152 14.98 -6.69 7.98
CA ILE A 152 16.23 -5.95 8.08
C ILE A 152 17.14 -6.61 9.12
N TYR A 153 16.61 -6.93 10.31
CA TYR A 153 17.36 -7.57 11.39
C TYR A 153 17.98 -8.91 10.95
N VAL A 154 17.18 -9.81 10.39
CA VAL A 154 17.65 -11.12 9.93
C VAL A 154 18.63 -10.98 8.76
N GLY A 155 18.35 -10.11 7.81
CA GLY A 155 19.20 -9.91 6.64
C GLY A 155 20.57 -9.33 6.99
N THR A 156 20.62 -8.37 7.92
CA THR A 156 21.87 -7.75 8.37
C THR A 156 22.67 -8.67 9.29
N THR A 157 22.04 -9.30 10.28
CA THR A 157 22.75 -10.18 11.25
C THR A 157 23.34 -11.44 10.60
N ARG A 158 22.74 -11.92 9.51
CA ARG A 158 23.26 -13.04 8.71
C ARG A 158 24.24 -12.62 7.62
N GLY A 159 24.59 -11.34 7.51
CA GLY A 159 25.50 -10.82 6.50
C GLY A 159 24.98 -10.86 5.06
N LEU A 160 23.67 -11.03 4.87
CA LEU A 160 23.04 -11.12 3.54
C LEU A 160 22.78 -9.73 2.95
N ILE A 161 22.44 -8.76 3.80
CA ILE A 161 22.26 -7.36 3.42
C ILE A 161 23.55 -6.60 3.68
N THR A 162 24.33 -6.39 2.62
CA THR A 162 25.54 -5.56 2.62
C THR A 162 25.23 -4.07 2.40
N GLY A 163 26.22 -3.20 2.61
CA GLY A 163 26.07 -1.75 2.35
C GLY A 163 25.63 -1.41 0.91
N TRP A 164 26.09 -2.18 -0.08
CA TRP A 164 25.64 -2.01 -1.47
C TRP A 164 24.14 -2.28 -1.64
N ASN A 165 23.61 -3.28 -0.93
CA ASN A 165 22.18 -3.58 -1.00
C ASN A 165 21.33 -2.42 -0.50
N TRP A 166 21.79 -1.68 0.52
CA TRP A 166 21.09 -0.48 1.01
C TRP A 166 20.99 0.62 -0.06
N VAL A 167 22.10 0.90 -0.75
CA VAL A 167 22.13 1.91 -1.81
C VAL A 167 21.16 1.56 -2.93
N VAL A 168 21.21 0.33 -3.43
CA VAL A 168 20.34 -0.12 -4.51
C VAL A 168 18.88 -0.25 -4.05
N ALA A 169 18.64 -0.62 -2.79
CA ALA A 169 17.29 -0.68 -2.22
C ALA A 169 16.66 0.71 -2.13
N LEU A 170 17.42 1.76 -1.78
CA LEU A 170 16.92 3.14 -1.80
C LEU A 170 16.57 3.60 -3.22
N LEU A 171 17.40 3.26 -4.21
CA LEU A 171 17.07 3.51 -5.62
C LEU A 171 15.82 2.73 -6.06
N THR A 172 15.67 1.50 -5.57
CA THR A 172 14.49 0.65 -5.83
C THR A 172 13.23 1.25 -5.20
N LEU A 173 13.31 1.77 -3.98
CA LEU A 173 12.22 2.50 -3.33
C LEU A 173 11.77 3.69 -4.18
N ILE A 174 12.71 4.53 -4.61
CA ILE A 174 12.43 5.69 -5.46
C ILE A 174 11.79 5.24 -6.77
N ALA A 175 12.36 4.22 -7.42
CA ALA A 175 11.81 3.66 -8.65
C ALA A 175 10.38 3.12 -8.44
N CYS A 176 10.10 2.45 -7.32
CA CYS A 176 8.75 1.99 -6.99
C CYS A 176 7.79 3.18 -6.86
N ILE A 177 8.12 4.19 -6.08
CA ILE A 177 7.27 5.40 -5.91
C ILE A 177 7.00 6.05 -7.28
N LEU A 178 8.03 6.22 -8.10
CA LEU A 178 7.89 6.87 -9.40
C LEU A 178 7.04 6.03 -10.37
N LEU A 179 7.31 4.73 -10.47
CA LEU A 179 6.68 3.86 -11.48
C LEU A 179 5.29 3.37 -11.07
N THR A 180 5.06 3.11 -9.79
CA THR A 180 3.79 2.57 -9.30
C THR A 180 2.85 3.65 -8.81
N ILE A 181 3.34 4.76 -8.23
CA ILE A 181 2.46 5.81 -7.70
C ILE A 181 2.38 7.01 -8.64
N VAL A 182 3.52 7.66 -8.90
CA VAL A 182 3.55 8.95 -9.60
C VAL A 182 3.13 8.78 -11.05
N LEU A 183 3.74 7.84 -11.77
CA LEU A 183 3.50 7.64 -13.20
C LEU A 183 2.02 7.33 -13.50
N PRO A 184 1.34 6.36 -12.85
CA PRO A 184 -0.06 6.09 -13.17
C PRO A 184 -1.01 7.24 -12.87
N VAL A 185 -0.77 7.97 -11.78
CA VAL A 185 -1.60 9.14 -11.42
C VAL A 185 -1.39 10.27 -12.42
N GLN A 186 -0.14 10.60 -12.73
CA GLN A 186 0.17 11.70 -13.65
C GLN A 186 -0.22 11.38 -15.10
N ALA A 187 -0.04 10.14 -15.54
CA ALA A 187 -0.40 9.72 -16.90
C ALA A 187 -1.93 9.66 -17.13
N LEU A 188 -2.71 9.40 -16.08
CA LEU A 188 -4.16 9.19 -16.19
C LEU A 188 -5.01 10.29 -15.57
N LYS A 189 -4.41 11.38 -15.07
CA LYS A 189 -5.16 12.52 -14.53
C LYS A 189 -6.05 13.14 -15.60
N ASN A 190 -7.33 13.28 -15.29
CA ASN A 190 -8.31 13.86 -16.21
C ASN A 190 -9.51 14.37 -15.42
N LYS A 191 -9.82 15.68 -15.52
CA LYS A 191 -10.95 16.31 -14.82
C LYS A 191 -12.31 15.77 -15.31
N GLN A 192 -12.39 15.33 -16.57
CA GLN A 192 -13.57 14.73 -17.20
C GLN A 192 -13.43 13.21 -17.33
N THR A 193 -12.69 12.56 -16.43
CA THR A 193 -12.50 11.11 -16.44
C THR A 193 -13.84 10.36 -16.37
N PRO A 194 -14.04 9.31 -17.19
CA PRO A 194 -15.20 8.42 -17.06
C PRO A 194 -15.07 7.47 -15.85
N TYR A 195 -14.00 7.59 -15.05
CA TYR A 195 -13.67 6.67 -13.96
C TYR A 195 -13.58 7.40 -12.59
N PRO A 196 -14.62 8.17 -12.18
CA PRO A 196 -14.60 8.81 -10.87
C PRO A 196 -14.52 7.77 -9.76
N ILE A 197 -14.00 8.19 -8.60
CA ILE A 197 -14.05 7.42 -7.37
C ILE A 197 -15.53 7.15 -7.04
N PRO A 198 -15.90 5.88 -6.75
CA PRO A 198 -17.28 5.55 -6.41
C PRO A 198 -17.80 6.34 -5.20
N VAL A 199 -19.05 6.80 -5.27
CA VAL A 199 -19.69 7.63 -4.22
C VAL A 199 -19.58 7.00 -2.84
N TRP A 200 -19.78 5.68 -2.73
CA TRP A 200 -19.68 4.98 -1.44
C TRP A 200 -18.28 5.04 -0.81
N GLN A 201 -17.20 5.17 -1.61
CA GLN A 201 -15.84 5.38 -1.07
C GLN A 201 -15.70 6.79 -0.49
N ALA A 202 -16.29 7.79 -1.16
CA ALA A 202 -16.31 9.16 -0.65
C ALA A 202 -17.13 9.26 0.65
N GLU A 203 -18.27 8.57 0.73
CA GLU A 203 -19.07 8.48 1.96
C GLU A 203 -18.28 7.79 3.09
N ARG A 204 -17.58 6.69 2.80
CA ARG A 204 -16.72 6.01 3.79
C ARG A 204 -15.59 6.91 4.27
N PHE A 205 -14.95 7.66 3.37
CA PHE A 205 -13.93 8.64 3.74
C PHE A 205 -14.47 9.65 4.77
N GLU A 206 -15.65 10.23 4.52
CA GLU A 206 -16.25 11.17 5.46
C GLU A 206 -16.67 10.51 6.78
N GLN A 207 -17.18 9.27 6.76
CA GLN A 207 -17.50 8.51 7.97
C GLN A 207 -16.26 8.28 8.84
N VAL A 208 -15.17 7.80 8.24
CA VAL A 208 -13.91 7.55 8.95
C VAL A 208 -13.31 8.84 9.47
N ARG A 209 -13.29 9.90 8.65
CA ARG A 209 -12.78 11.22 9.06
C ARG A 209 -13.55 11.77 10.26
N ARG A 210 -14.88 11.64 10.28
CA ARG A 210 -15.72 12.07 11.42
C ARG A 210 -15.45 11.25 12.67
N PHE A 211 -15.37 9.92 12.53
CA PHE A 211 -15.07 9.02 13.64
C PHE A 211 -13.68 9.30 14.25
N ALA A 212 -12.69 9.55 13.38
CA ALA A 212 -11.30 9.71 13.77
C ALA A 212 -10.89 11.16 14.05
N HIS A 213 -11.82 12.12 13.96
CA HIS A 213 -11.52 13.55 14.07
C HIS A 213 -10.90 13.91 15.44
N VAL A 214 -9.91 14.80 15.41
CA VAL A 214 -9.25 15.35 16.58
C VAL A 214 -9.43 16.87 16.58
N GLY A 215 -10.04 17.38 17.65
CA GLY A 215 -10.35 18.79 17.84
C GLY A 215 -11.85 19.05 17.91
N PRO A 216 -12.26 20.32 18.15
CA PRO A 216 -13.67 20.67 18.20
C PRO A 216 -14.34 20.33 16.86
N ALA A 217 -15.52 19.71 16.93
CA ALA A 217 -16.36 19.51 15.75
C ALA A 217 -16.72 20.89 15.19
N LYS A 218 -16.35 21.16 13.94
CA LYS A 218 -16.87 22.30 13.18
C LYS A 218 -18.05 21.85 12.35
#